data_AF-A0A6C0E4B8-F1
#
_entry.id   AF-A0A6C0E4B8-F1
#
_cell.length_a   1.000
_cell.length_b   1.000
_cell.length_c   1.000
_cell.angle_alpha   90.00
_cell.angle_beta   90.00
_cell.angle_gamma   90.00
#
_symmetry.space_group_name_H-M   'P 1'
#
loop_
_entity.id
_entity.type
_entity.pdbx_description
1 polymer ?
#
loop_
_entity_poly.entity_id
_entity_poly.type
_entity_poly.pdbx_seq_one_letter_code
_entity_poly.pdbx_strand_id
1 'polypeptide(L)'
;MAKKKKVVPAKIVVPSNNSMWGNPKTAPAKVPPIVKQKEKSFTDFPYPYYKHIRTPGQLNMSEDGTLSALSNNINGLIGYVELLIAGSGKASATGKPLGDRYFLNTGSKCLDKKTKKEVDRHIYIDNVPSGIDLGFIKSGMGKDFTETRGLIPGAMGNLQVLNPARLMNSFGDLTKGSLPECQQITMQTIDDNNVTGVEKHYVTLTDIGYIDKKLYSERNTSNGSKETFETMQLSSDPLDQLYYICLAGLGIYIISRLTNR
;
A
#
# COMPACT_ATOMS: atom_id res chain seq x y z
N MET A 1 46.56 -56.05 48.28
CA MET A 1 45.66 -55.02 48.82
C MET A 1 46.24 -53.63 48.54
N ALA A 2 45.37 -52.70 48.14
CA ALA A 2 45.64 -51.54 47.29
C ALA A 2 46.53 -50.42 47.87
N LYS A 3 47.30 -49.74 47.02
CA LYS A 3 47.83 -48.39 47.27
C LYS A 3 47.44 -47.43 46.13
N LYS A 4 46.96 -46.27 46.57
CA LYS A 4 46.37 -45.12 45.88
C LYS A 4 47.24 -44.58 44.75
N LYS A 5 46.62 -44.15 43.64
CA LYS A 5 47.22 -43.21 42.67
C LYS A 5 46.44 -41.88 42.64
N LYS A 6 47.24 -40.82 42.53
CA LYS A 6 46.94 -39.39 42.72
C LYS A 6 45.93 -38.82 41.72
N VAL A 7 45.20 -37.83 42.23
CA VAL A 7 44.34 -36.86 41.54
C VAL A 7 45.19 -35.78 40.84
N VAL A 8 44.80 -35.37 39.64
CA VAL A 8 45.14 -34.09 39.00
C VAL A 8 43.83 -33.50 38.44
N PRO A 9 43.51 -32.20 38.66
CA PRO A 9 42.17 -31.65 38.42
C PRO A 9 41.95 -31.19 36.97
N ALA A 10 40.78 -31.52 36.41
CA ALA A 10 40.29 -30.90 35.19
C ALA A 10 39.67 -29.53 35.52
N LYS A 11 40.16 -28.48 34.85
CA LYS A 11 39.68 -27.09 34.97
C LYS A 11 38.22 -26.99 34.53
N ILE A 12 37.38 -26.47 35.43
CA ILE A 12 36.08 -25.91 35.12
C ILE A 12 36.33 -24.53 34.49
N VAL A 13 36.03 -24.39 33.21
CA VAL A 13 35.92 -23.08 32.55
C VAL A 13 34.44 -22.79 32.37
N VAL A 14 33.95 -21.80 33.10
CA VAL A 14 32.60 -21.24 32.97
C VAL A 14 32.61 -20.25 31.81
N PRO A 15 31.76 -20.40 30.78
CA PRO A 15 31.43 -19.30 29.90
C PRO A 15 30.26 -18.51 30.48
N SER A 16 30.55 -17.23 30.62
CA SER A 16 29.70 -16.11 30.96
C SER A 16 28.51 -15.94 29.99
N ASN A 17 27.33 -15.74 30.59
CA ASN A 17 26.25 -14.79 30.26
C ASN A 17 25.55 -14.78 28.88
N ASN A 18 24.23 -14.98 28.98
CA ASN A 18 23.13 -14.24 28.34
C ASN A 18 23.11 -14.01 26.82
N SER A 19 22.16 -14.66 26.15
CA SER A 19 21.06 -13.94 25.46
C SER A 19 19.90 -14.89 25.12
N MET A 20 18.79 -14.76 25.87
CA MET A 20 17.46 -15.28 25.54
C MET A 20 16.85 -14.51 24.35
N TRP A 21 17.43 -14.57 23.16
CA TRP A 21 16.78 -14.08 21.94
C TRP A 21 17.27 -14.92 20.76
N GLY A 22 16.52 -15.96 20.43
CA GLY A 22 16.70 -16.67 19.17
C GLY A 22 16.25 -15.75 18.04
N ASN A 23 17.19 -15.30 17.20
CA ASN A 23 16.87 -14.63 15.94
C ASN A 23 15.94 -15.53 15.10
N PRO A 24 14.72 -15.11 14.75
CA PRO A 24 13.99 -15.78 13.70
C PRO A 24 14.75 -15.52 12.40
N LYS A 25 15.39 -16.56 11.86
CA LYS A 25 15.85 -16.54 10.48
C LYS A 25 14.62 -16.38 9.60
N THR A 26 14.27 -15.15 9.24
CA THR A 26 13.34 -14.87 8.16
C THR A 26 14.00 -15.42 6.90
N ALA A 27 13.52 -16.59 6.45
CA ALA A 27 13.84 -17.07 5.12
C ALA A 27 13.51 -15.93 4.13
N PRO A 28 14.39 -15.61 3.17
CA PRO A 28 14.05 -14.64 2.15
C PRO A 28 12.74 -15.08 1.52
N ALA A 29 11.73 -14.19 1.53
CA ALA A 29 10.46 -14.44 0.87
C ALA A 29 10.78 -14.87 -0.57
N LYS A 30 10.47 -16.13 -0.91
CA LYS A 30 10.63 -16.62 -2.28
C LYS A 30 9.89 -15.64 -3.19
N VAL A 31 10.63 -14.96 -4.06
CA VAL A 31 10.04 -14.13 -5.11
C VAL A 31 9.11 -15.06 -5.89
N PRO A 32 7.79 -14.79 -5.94
CA PRO A 32 6.86 -15.65 -6.65
C PRO A 32 7.27 -15.73 -8.13
N PRO A 33 7.02 -16.87 -8.80
CA PRO A 33 7.35 -17.06 -10.20
C PRO A 33 6.74 -15.94 -11.07
N ILE A 34 7.47 -15.54 -12.12
CA ILE A 34 7.01 -14.54 -13.09
C ILE A 34 5.86 -15.14 -13.88
N VAL A 35 4.63 -14.87 -13.44
CA VAL A 35 3.42 -15.17 -14.21
C VAL A 35 3.07 -13.91 -15.00
N LYS A 36 3.14 -13.98 -16.33
CA LYS A 36 2.55 -12.95 -17.19
C LYS A 36 1.04 -13.00 -17.01
N GLN A 37 0.43 -11.88 -16.63
CA GLN A 37 -1.02 -11.80 -16.47
C GLN A 37 -1.63 -11.30 -17.78
N LYS A 38 -2.95 -11.49 -17.90
CA LYS A 38 -3.69 -10.97 -19.04
C LYS A 38 -3.68 -9.45 -18.94
N GLU A 39 -3.29 -8.78 -20.03
CA GLU A 39 -3.34 -7.31 -20.14
C GLU A 39 -4.78 -6.83 -19.94
N LYS A 40 -4.98 -5.89 -19.00
CA LYS A 40 -6.30 -5.34 -18.69
C LYS A 40 -6.66 -4.23 -19.67
N SER A 41 -7.90 -4.26 -20.14
CA SER A 41 -8.55 -3.23 -20.96
C SER A 41 -9.47 -2.37 -20.10
N PHE A 42 -9.79 -1.16 -20.57
CA PHE A 42 -10.79 -0.29 -19.95
C PHE A 42 -12.18 -0.94 -19.86
N THR A 43 -12.44 -1.96 -20.68
CA THR A 43 -13.68 -2.74 -20.70
C THR A 43 -13.72 -3.89 -19.69
N ASP A 44 -12.61 -4.19 -19.03
CA ASP A 44 -12.56 -5.28 -18.06
C ASP A 44 -13.24 -4.88 -16.74
N PHE A 45 -13.89 -5.85 -16.10
CA PHE A 45 -14.65 -5.63 -14.87
C PHE A 45 -13.72 -5.34 -13.67
N PRO A 46 -14.21 -4.59 -12.67
CA PRO A 46 -13.41 -4.22 -11.51
C PRO A 46 -13.05 -5.44 -10.65
N TYR A 47 -11.95 -5.31 -9.90
CA TYR A 47 -11.49 -6.31 -8.95
C TYR A 47 -12.62 -6.73 -7.98
N PRO A 48 -12.93 -8.04 -7.86
CA PRO A 48 -14.08 -8.50 -7.08
C PRO A 48 -13.73 -8.60 -5.59
N TYR A 49 -13.63 -7.46 -4.90
CA TYR A 49 -13.26 -7.37 -3.48
C TYR A 49 -14.00 -8.37 -2.58
N TYR A 50 -15.31 -8.53 -2.79
CA TYR A 50 -16.17 -9.41 -1.99
C TYR A 50 -15.75 -10.89 -2.01
N LYS A 51 -15.09 -11.37 -3.07
CA LYS A 51 -14.60 -12.76 -3.14
C LYS A 51 -13.45 -13.03 -2.18
N HIS A 52 -12.77 -11.96 -1.76
CA HIS A 52 -11.57 -12.02 -0.93
C HIS A 52 -11.85 -11.71 0.55
N ILE A 53 -13.13 -11.61 0.90
CA ILE A 53 -13.63 -11.38 2.26
C ILE A 53 -14.37 -12.65 2.70
N ARG A 54 -13.96 -13.22 3.84
CA ARG A 54 -14.62 -14.39 4.41
C ARG A 54 -16.04 -14.03 4.85
N THR A 55 -16.98 -14.95 4.62
CA THR A 55 -18.38 -14.81 5.07
C THR A 55 -18.51 -15.05 6.58
N PRO A 56 -19.61 -14.64 7.23
CA PRO A 56 -19.82 -14.89 8.65
C PRO A 56 -19.69 -16.37 9.05
N GLY A 57 -20.27 -17.28 8.25
CA GLY A 57 -20.15 -18.72 8.49
C GLY A 57 -18.72 -19.24 8.41
N GLN A 58 -17.89 -18.69 7.50
CA GLN A 58 -16.46 -19.01 7.42
C GLN A 58 -15.65 -18.49 8.62
N LEU A 59 -16.24 -17.59 9.42
CA LEU A 59 -15.69 -17.07 10.68
C LEU A 59 -16.33 -17.72 11.91
N ASN A 60 -17.12 -18.80 11.72
CA ASN A 60 -17.87 -19.50 12.76
C ASN A 60 -18.89 -18.62 13.49
N MET A 61 -19.34 -17.53 12.86
CA MET A 61 -20.43 -16.71 13.36
C MET A 61 -21.75 -17.46 13.16
N SER A 62 -22.66 -17.31 14.12
CA SER A 62 -23.96 -17.99 14.12
C SER A 62 -25.01 -17.12 14.78
N GLU A 63 -26.27 -17.40 14.49
CA GLU A 63 -27.44 -16.79 15.15
C GLU A 63 -27.80 -17.51 16.46
N ASP A 64 -27.10 -18.60 16.80
CA ASP A 64 -27.36 -19.37 18.01
C ASP A 64 -27.21 -18.51 19.28
N GLY A 65 -28.14 -18.66 20.22
CA GLY A 65 -28.13 -17.93 21.51
C GLY A 65 -27.09 -18.42 22.53
N THR A 66 -26.01 -19.06 22.09
CA THR A 66 -25.00 -19.62 23.00
C THR A 66 -23.87 -18.64 23.29
N LEU A 67 -23.21 -18.77 24.44
CA LEU A 67 -22.05 -17.93 24.79
C LEU A 67 -20.89 -18.12 23.79
N SER A 68 -20.73 -19.32 23.24
CA SER A 68 -19.73 -19.60 22.20
C SER A 68 -20.05 -18.87 20.90
N ALA A 69 -21.32 -18.87 20.47
CA ALA A 69 -21.75 -18.14 19.28
C ALA A 69 -21.56 -16.63 19.45
N LEU A 70 -21.89 -16.07 20.62
CA LEU A 70 -21.62 -14.67 20.94
C LEU A 70 -20.12 -14.34 20.84
N SER A 71 -19.25 -15.18 21.40
CA SER A 71 -17.79 -14.99 21.31
C SER A 71 -17.30 -15.04 19.87
N ASN A 72 -17.77 -15.99 19.06
CA ASN A 72 -17.42 -16.09 17.65
C ASN A 72 -17.93 -14.89 16.85
N ASN A 73 -19.12 -14.38 17.14
CA ASN A 73 -19.69 -13.20 16.51
C ASN A 73 -18.83 -11.95 16.78
N ILE A 74 -18.45 -11.73 18.04
CA ILE A 74 -17.54 -10.61 18.41
C ILE A 74 -16.20 -10.76 17.68
N ASN A 75 -15.61 -11.95 17.69
CA ASN A 75 -14.34 -12.21 17.00
C ASN A 75 -14.44 -12.00 15.47
N GLY A 76 -15.57 -12.36 14.87
CA GLY A 76 -15.84 -12.13 13.46
C GLY A 76 -15.96 -10.65 13.12
N LEU A 77 -16.71 -9.88 13.92
CA LEU A 77 -16.81 -8.42 13.78
C LEU A 77 -15.45 -7.73 13.91
N ILE A 78 -14.65 -8.12 14.91
CA ILE A 78 -13.26 -7.65 15.05
C ILE A 78 -12.47 -7.96 13.77
N GLY A 79 -12.61 -9.17 13.22
CA GLY A 79 -11.96 -9.56 11.98
C GLY A 79 -12.33 -8.69 10.78
N TYR A 80 -13.60 -8.28 10.66
CA TYR A 80 -14.03 -7.35 9.60
C TYR A 80 -13.46 -5.96 9.80
N VAL A 81 -13.42 -5.45 11.04
CA VAL A 81 -12.81 -4.15 11.34
C VAL A 81 -11.30 -4.17 11.04
N GLU A 82 -10.59 -5.24 11.40
CA GLU A 82 -9.18 -5.43 11.07
C GLU A 82 -8.96 -5.40 9.55
N LEU A 83 -9.80 -6.08 8.77
CA LEU A 83 -9.73 -6.03 7.31
C LEU A 83 -9.92 -4.60 6.78
N LEU A 84 -10.90 -3.87 7.31
CA LEU A 84 -11.23 -2.52 6.85
C LEU A 84 -10.15 -1.49 7.19
N ILE A 85 -9.44 -1.66 8.31
CA ILE A 85 -8.43 -0.70 8.80
C ILE A 85 -7.01 -1.14 8.41
N ALA A 86 -6.63 -2.36 8.75
CA ALA A 86 -5.29 -2.89 8.51
C ALA A 86 -5.11 -3.51 7.12
N GLY A 87 -6.22 -3.92 6.48
CA GLY A 87 -6.17 -4.65 5.20
C GLY A 87 -5.91 -6.14 5.38
N SER A 88 -5.79 -6.64 6.60
CA SER A 88 -5.52 -8.05 6.92
C SER A 88 -6.41 -8.51 8.08
N GLY A 89 -6.19 -9.72 8.61
CA GLY A 89 -6.94 -10.24 9.75
C GLY A 89 -7.86 -11.40 9.40
N LYS A 90 -8.65 -11.85 10.38
CA LYS A 90 -9.43 -13.10 10.26
C LYS A 90 -10.47 -13.05 9.15
N ALA A 91 -11.05 -11.89 8.84
CA ALA A 91 -12.00 -11.76 7.73
C ALA A 91 -11.32 -11.72 6.34
N SER A 92 -10.00 -11.54 6.26
CA SER A 92 -9.28 -11.56 4.99
C SER A 92 -9.06 -12.99 4.51
N ALA A 93 -9.53 -13.32 3.30
CA ALA A 93 -9.21 -14.60 2.66
C ALA A 93 -7.75 -14.65 2.18
N THR A 94 -7.18 -13.48 1.84
CA THR A 94 -5.84 -13.34 1.25
C THR A 94 -4.76 -13.05 2.31
N GLY A 95 -5.18 -12.56 3.48
CA GLY A 95 -4.29 -12.12 4.57
C GLY A 95 -3.53 -10.82 4.27
N LYS A 96 -3.85 -10.13 3.18
CA LYS A 96 -3.15 -8.93 2.69
C LYS A 96 -4.14 -7.86 2.24
N PRO A 97 -3.71 -6.57 2.19
CA PRO A 97 -4.51 -5.49 1.64
C PRO A 97 -5.10 -5.87 0.28
N LEU A 98 -6.40 -5.66 0.12
CA LEU A 98 -7.13 -6.02 -1.09
C LEU A 98 -6.99 -4.94 -2.16
N GLY A 99 -6.82 -5.36 -3.40
CA GLY A 99 -6.75 -4.50 -4.58
C GLY A 99 -5.98 -5.19 -5.71
N ASP A 100 -6.26 -4.81 -6.95
CA ASP A 100 -5.50 -5.24 -8.12
C ASP A 100 -4.38 -4.26 -8.47
N ARG A 101 -3.43 -4.76 -9.25
CA ARG A 101 -2.32 -3.99 -9.83
C ARG A 101 -2.14 -4.41 -11.26
N TYR A 102 -2.14 -3.48 -12.18
CA TYR A 102 -2.05 -3.83 -13.59
C TYR A 102 -1.52 -2.66 -14.42
N PHE A 103 -1.03 -3.01 -15.60
CA PHE A 103 -0.81 -2.05 -16.66
C PHE A 103 -2.05 -1.96 -17.53
N LEU A 104 -2.50 -0.74 -17.79
CA LEU A 104 -3.58 -0.45 -18.72
C LEU A 104 -2.99 0.14 -19.99
N ASN A 105 -3.27 -0.49 -21.13
CA ASN A 105 -2.94 0.07 -22.43
C ASN A 105 -3.79 1.31 -22.68
N THR A 106 -3.16 2.44 -23.00
CA THR A 106 -3.89 3.69 -23.23
C THR A 106 -4.40 3.82 -24.66
N GLY A 107 -4.04 2.89 -25.56
CA GLY A 107 -4.31 2.98 -27.00
C GLY A 107 -3.50 4.06 -27.73
N SER A 108 -2.59 4.73 -27.04
CA SER A 108 -1.73 5.78 -27.58
C SER A 108 -0.26 5.37 -27.58
N LYS A 109 0.58 6.14 -28.28
CA LYS A 109 2.02 5.90 -28.37
C LYS A 109 2.81 6.89 -27.52
N CYS A 110 4.02 6.50 -27.14
CA CYS A 110 5.00 7.37 -26.47
C CYS A 110 6.39 7.15 -27.07
N LEU A 111 7.28 8.13 -26.89
CA LEU A 111 8.65 8.08 -27.43
C LEU A 111 9.57 7.48 -26.38
N ASP A 112 10.12 6.29 -26.63
CA ASP A 112 11.09 5.68 -25.72
C ASP A 112 12.34 6.55 -25.62
N LYS A 113 12.65 7.05 -24.42
CA LYS A 113 13.81 7.91 -24.17
C LYS A 113 15.14 7.25 -24.59
N LYS A 114 15.25 5.92 -24.50
CA LYS A 114 16.49 5.18 -24.81
C LYS A 114 16.67 4.97 -26.31
N THR A 115 15.64 4.46 -26.97
CA THR A 115 15.73 4.06 -28.40
C THR A 115 15.23 5.12 -29.36
N LYS A 116 14.54 6.15 -28.86
CA LYS A 116 13.86 7.20 -29.64
C LYS A 116 12.85 6.63 -30.66
N LYS A 117 12.25 5.48 -30.34
CA LYS A 117 11.19 4.84 -31.13
C LYS A 117 9.83 5.06 -30.49
N GLU A 118 8.80 5.13 -31.32
CA GLU A 118 7.42 5.11 -30.87
C GLU A 118 7.04 3.71 -30.41
N VAL A 119 6.50 3.61 -29.19
CA VAL A 119 6.08 2.36 -28.55
C VAL A 119 4.71 2.54 -27.93
N ASP A 120 4.00 1.42 -27.69
CA ASP A 120 2.72 1.45 -26.99
C ASP A 120 2.86 2.03 -25.58
N ARG A 121 1.98 2.97 -25.24
CA ARG A 121 1.93 3.60 -23.93
C ARG A 121 0.99 2.82 -23.02
N HIS A 122 1.45 2.63 -21.79
CA HIS A 122 0.66 2.10 -20.69
C HIS A 122 0.65 3.10 -19.53
N ILE A 123 -0.37 2.99 -18.70
CA ILE A 123 -0.37 3.54 -17.35
C ILE A 123 -0.39 2.40 -16.34
N TYR A 124 0.26 2.60 -15.20
CA TYR A 124 0.26 1.62 -14.11
C TYR A 124 -0.78 2.02 -13.07
N ILE A 125 -1.72 1.13 -12.80
CA ILE A 125 -2.80 1.34 -11.83
C ILE A 125 -2.53 0.45 -10.61
N ASP A 126 -2.47 1.06 -9.42
CA ASP A 126 -2.35 0.38 -8.13
C ASP A 126 -3.57 0.68 -7.27
N ASN A 127 -4.46 -0.30 -7.14
CA ASN A 127 -5.64 -0.20 -6.28
C ASN A 127 -5.39 -0.84 -4.90
N VAL A 128 -4.17 -1.32 -4.62
CA VAL A 128 -3.80 -1.81 -3.29
C VAL A 128 -3.45 -0.62 -2.40
N PRO A 129 -4.11 -0.43 -1.24
CA PRO A 129 -3.81 0.70 -0.37
C PRO A 129 -2.34 0.68 0.09
N SER A 130 -1.60 1.74 -0.22
CA SER A 130 -0.19 1.93 0.17
C SER A 130 -0.03 2.21 1.68
N GLY A 131 -1.12 2.67 2.30
CA GLY A 131 -1.30 2.81 3.74
C GLY A 131 -1.14 4.25 4.21
N ILE A 132 -1.87 4.60 5.25
CA ILE A 132 -1.75 5.88 5.94
C ILE A 132 -1.23 5.60 7.35
N ASP A 133 -0.29 6.40 7.85
CA ASP A 133 0.04 6.37 9.28
C ASP A 133 -1.04 7.17 10.03
N LEU A 134 -2.10 6.48 10.46
CA LEU A 134 -3.13 7.05 11.32
C LEU A 134 -2.67 6.92 12.78
N GLY A 135 -1.70 7.75 13.17
CA GLY A 135 -1.12 7.76 14.53
C GLY A 135 -2.13 7.87 15.68
N PHE A 136 -3.38 8.25 15.39
CA PHE A 136 -4.50 8.33 16.34
C PHE A 136 -5.26 7.02 16.58
N ILE A 137 -5.17 6.00 15.70
CA ILE A 137 -5.87 4.71 15.87
C ILE A 137 -5.00 3.68 16.62
N LYS A 138 -3.89 4.10 17.23
CA LYS A 138 -2.99 3.19 17.96
C LYS A 138 -3.65 2.47 19.16
N SER A 139 -4.77 2.98 19.69
CA SER A 139 -5.37 2.45 20.93
C SER A 139 -6.81 1.95 20.81
N GLY A 140 -7.38 1.88 19.61
CA GLY A 140 -8.71 1.30 19.43
C GLY A 140 -8.64 -0.23 19.44
N MET A 141 -9.36 -0.89 20.35
CA MET A 141 -9.55 -2.36 20.39
C MET A 141 -8.36 -3.22 20.90
N GLY A 142 -7.39 -2.64 21.61
CA GLY A 142 -6.33 -3.41 22.27
C GLY A 142 -5.30 -4.07 21.33
N LYS A 143 -5.18 -3.56 20.09
CA LYS A 143 -4.13 -3.93 19.13
C LYS A 143 -3.52 -2.66 18.53
N ASP A 144 -2.19 -2.63 18.47
CA ASP A 144 -1.45 -1.56 17.79
C ASP A 144 -1.56 -1.74 16.27
N PHE A 145 -2.34 -0.88 15.60
CA PHE A 145 -2.39 -0.83 14.14
C PHE A 145 -1.19 -0.02 13.62
N THR A 146 -0.06 -0.68 13.37
CA THR A 146 1.16 -0.03 12.87
C THR A 146 1.11 0.28 11.37
N GLU A 147 0.24 -0.39 10.60
CA GLU A 147 0.04 -0.16 9.17
C GLU A 147 -1.46 -0.14 8.85
N THR A 148 -2.02 1.02 8.48
CA THR A 148 -3.43 1.12 8.07
C THR A 148 -3.54 1.09 6.54
N ARG A 149 -3.50 -0.13 5.99
CA ARG A 149 -3.60 -0.42 4.55
C ARG A 149 -4.96 -1.04 4.16
N GLY A 150 -5.98 -0.85 4.99
CA GLY A 150 -7.31 -1.36 4.72
C GLY A 150 -8.10 -0.52 3.72
N LEU A 151 -9.31 -0.99 3.40
CA LEU A 151 -10.19 -0.35 2.42
C LEU A 151 -10.60 1.08 2.84
N ILE A 152 -10.84 1.31 4.14
CA ILE A 152 -11.24 2.63 4.63
C ILE A 152 -10.09 3.64 4.50
N PRO A 153 -8.89 3.40 5.07
CA PRO A 153 -7.74 4.26 4.83
C PRO A 153 -7.39 4.40 3.34
N GLY A 154 -7.52 3.33 2.56
CA GLY A 154 -7.27 3.36 1.12
C GLY A 154 -8.19 4.33 0.38
N ALA A 155 -9.49 4.29 0.66
CA ALA A 155 -10.44 5.24 0.08
C ALA A 155 -10.13 6.70 0.47
N MET A 156 -9.72 6.93 1.72
CA MET A 156 -9.31 8.26 2.19
C MET A 156 -8.01 8.76 1.52
N GLY A 157 -7.03 7.88 1.34
CA GLY A 157 -5.76 8.20 0.68
C GLY A 157 -5.96 8.58 -0.79
N ASN A 158 -6.87 7.89 -1.49
CA ASN A 158 -7.22 8.21 -2.87
C ASN A 158 -7.85 9.61 -3.02
N LEU A 159 -8.49 10.16 -1.98
CA LEU A 159 -9.03 11.51 -2.01
C LEU A 159 -7.93 12.59 -2.06
N GLN A 160 -6.76 12.33 -1.46
CA GLN A 160 -5.60 13.23 -1.56
C GLN A 160 -4.98 13.24 -2.96
N VAL A 161 -5.17 12.16 -3.74
CA VAL A 161 -4.72 12.07 -5.14
C VAL A 161 -5.60 12.94 -6.05
N LEU A 162 -6.86 13.21 -5.67
CA LEU A 162 -7.77 14.15 -6.34
C LEU A 162 -7.45 15.62 -6.03
N ASN A 163 -6.18 15.99 -6.04
CA ASN A 163 -5.75 17.38 -5.96
C ASN A 163 -6.03 18.06 -7.32
N PRO A 164 -6.83 19.13 -7.38
CA PRO A 164 -7.16 19.85 -8.62
C PRO A 164 -5.94 20.31 -9.42
N ALA A 165 -4.84 20.67 -8.75
CA ALA A 165 -3.60 21.06 -9.41
C ALA A 165 -2.93 19.88 -10.13
N ARG A 166 -2.96 18.67 -9.54
CA ARG A 166 -2.44 17.46 -10.19
C ARG A 166 -3.29 17.06 -11.38
N LEU A 167 -4.61 17.18 -11.26
CA LEU A 167 -5.53 16.95 -12.37
C LEU A 167 -5.25 17.94 -13.51
N MET A 168 -5.18 19.24 -13.21
CA MET A 168 -4.94 20.27 -14.22
C MET A 168 -3.58 20.12 -14.92
N ASN A 169 -2.53 19.73 -14.20
CA ASN A 169 -1.21 19.43 -14.78
C ASN A 169 -1.23 18.17 -15.65
N SER A 170 -2.00 17.15 -15.27
CA SER A 170 -2.16 15.92 -16.07
C SER A 170 -2.87 16.19 -17.41
N PHE A 171 -3.84 17.13 -17.43
CA PHE A 171 -4.48 17.58 -18.67
C PHE A 171 -3.61 18.54 -19.48
N GLY A 172 -2.75 19.34 -18.84
CA GLY A 172 -1.83 20.27 -19.48
C GLY A 172 -0.75 19.61 -20.35
N ASP A 173 -0.49 18.32 -20.17
CA ASP A 173 0.40 17.54 -21.04
C ASP A 173 -0.33 17.00 -22.29
N LEU A 174 -1.67 16.86 -22.25
CA LEU A 174 -2.48 16.48 -23.42
C LEU A 174 -2.59 17.62 -24.46
N THR A 175 -2.41 18.87 -24.03
CA THR A 175 -2.53 20.05 -24.90
C THR A 175 -1.23 20.41 -25.63
N LYS A 176 -0.11 19.75 -25.31
CA LYS A 176 1.22 20.05 -25.90
C LYS A 176 1.52 19.35 -27.23
N GLY A 177 0.58 18.56 -27.77
CA GLY A 177 0.62 18.04 -29.15
C GLY A 177 1.86 17.20 -29.52
N SER A 178 2.68 16.79 -28.57
CA SER A 178 3.92 16.03 -28.78
C SER A 178 3.81 14.65 -28.13
N LEU A 179 4.40 13.63 -28.77
CA LEU A 179 4.51 12.31 -28.18
C LEU A 179 5.30 12.42 -26.86
N PRO A 180 4.72 12.06 -25.70
CA PRO A 180 5.43 12.18 -24.43
C PRO A 180 6.60 11.19 -24.37
N GLU A 181 7.69 11.59 -23.73
CA GLU A 181 8.79 10.66 -23.46
C GLU A 181 8.36 9.60 -22.44
N CYS A 182 8.75 8.36 -22.67
CA CYS A 182 8.48 7.22 -21.80
C CYS A 182 9.70 6.33 -21.61
N GLN A 183 9.63 5.46 -20.62
CA GLN A 183 10.62 4.41 -20.39
C GLN A 183 9.93 3.11 -19.99
N GLN A 184 10.60 1.99 -20.28
CA GLN A 184 10.13 0.69 -19.84
C GLN A 184 10.38 0.52 -18.34
N ILE A 185 9.31 0.22 -17.60
CA ILE A 185 9.34 -0.06 -16.17
C ILE A 185 8.86 -1.48 -15.91
N THR A 186 9.32 -2.08 -14.83
CA THR A 186 8.96 -3.41 -14.34
C THR A 186 8.17 -3.26 -13.05
N MET A 187 6.92 -3.71 -13.00
CA MET A 187 6.07 -3.57 -11.81
C MET A 187 5.41 -4.89 -11.43
N GLN A 188 5.00 -5.00 -10.17
CA GLN A 188 4.16 -6.11 -9.72
C GLN A 188 2.76 -5.95 -10.28
N THR A 189 2.14 -7.05 -10.68
CA THR A 189 0.72 -7.10 -11.02
C THR A 189 -0.04 -8.00 -10.04
N ILE A 190 -1.34 -7.76 -9.89
CA ILE A 190 -2.28 -8.56 -9.09
C ILE A 190 -3.56 -8.67 -9.90
N ASP A 191 -3.99 -9.89 -10.17
CA ASP A 191 -5.20 -10.16 -10.93
C ASP A 191 -6.44 -10.27 -10.03
N ASP A 192 -7.60 -10.49 -10.65
CA ASP A 192 -8.90 -10.59 -9.95
C ASP A 192 -8.99 -11.78 -8.98
N ASN A 193 -8.12 -12.77 -9.13
CA ASN A 193 -8.00 -13.92 -8.23
C ASN A 193 -6.94 -13.69 -7.13
N ASN A 194 -6.43 -12.46 -7.00
CA ASN A 194 -5.38 -12.07 -6.08
C ASN A 194 -4.07 -12.85 -6.28
N VAL A 195 -3.83 -13.33 -7.51
CA VAL A 195 -2.56 -13.92 -7.92
C VAL A 195 -1.61 -12.79 -8.27
N THR A 196 -0.37 -12.86 -7.79
CA THR A 196 0.65 -11.84 -8.05
C THR A 196 1.49 -12.21 -9.27
N GLY A 197 1.74 -11.25 -10.15
CA GLY A 197 2.62 -11.37 -11.30
C GLY A 197 3.67 -10.26 -11.38
N VAL A 198 4.44 -10.26 -12.47
CA VAL A 198 5.41 -9.19 -12.78
C VAL A 198 5.36 -8.91 -14.28
N GLU A 199 5.20 -7.65 -14.65
CA GLU A 199 5.12 -7.23 -16.05
C GLU A 199 6.05 -6.06 -16.33
N LYS A 200 6.34 -5.85 -17.62
CA LYS A 200 7.16 -4.75 -18.10
C LYS A 200 6.47 -4.03 -19.26
N HIS A 201 6.23 -2.74 -19.11
CA HIS A 201 5.59 -1.91 -20.13
C HIS A 201 6.18 -0.50 -20.14
N TYR A 202 5.90 0.25 -21.19
CA TYR A 202 6.37 1.63 -21.33
C TYR A 202 5.38 2.59 -20.69
N VAL A 203 5.89 3.40 -19.76
CA VAL A 203 5.09 4.38 -19.02
C VAL A 203 5.76 5.75 -19.15
N THR A 204 4.96 6.81 -19.29
CA THR A 204 5.52 8.16 -19.45
C THR A 204 6.25 8.61 -18.21
N LEU A 205 7.21 9.52 -18.38
CA LEU A 205 7.97 10.06 -17.25
C LEU A 205 7.06 10.75 -16.22
N THR A 206 6.00 11.44 -16.69
CA THR A 206 4.99 12.07 -15.82
C THR A 206 4.23 11.02 -15.01
N ASP A 207 3.72 9.97 -15.67
CA ASP A 207 2.97 8.90 -14.99
C ASP A 207 3.84 8.13 -13.98
N ILE A 208 5.12 7.92 -14.29
CA ILE A 208 6.10 7.33 -13.34
C ILE A 208 6.24 8.19 -12.09
N GLY A 209 6.20 9.52 -12.22
CA GLY A 209 6.23 10.45 -11.09
C GLY A 209 5.03 10.32 -10.14
N TYR A 210 3.94 9.67 -10.56
CA TYR A 210 2.77 9.42 -9.72
C TYR A 210 2.77 8.04 -9.05
N ILE A 211 3.67 7.14 -9.43
CA ILE A 211 3.82 5.83 -8.80
C ILE A 211 4.43 6.01 -7.41
N ASP A 212 3.94 5.23 -6.44
CA ASP A 212 4.54 5.18 -5.09
C ASP A 212 6.05 4.89 -5.20
N LYS A 213 6.86 5.77 -4.59
CA LYS A 213 8.32 5.74 -4.74
C LYS A 213 8.93 4.45 -4.20
N LYS A 214 8.38 3.92 -3.09
CA LYS A 214 8.86 2.66 -2.51
C LYS A 214 8.57 1.53 -3.49
N LEU A 215 7.32 1.41 -3.95
CA LEU A 215 6.90 0.41 -4.93
C LEU A 215 7.73 0.45 -6.22
N TYR A 216 7.97 1.65 -6.75
CA TYR A 216 8.79 1.83 -7.96
C TYR A 216 10.24 1.38 -7.74
N SER A 217 10.84 1.80 -6.61
CA SER A 217 12.26 1.54 -6.30
C SER A 217 12.58 0.07 -6.08
N GLU A 218 11.62 -0.74 -5.61
CA GLU A 218 11.77 -2.18 -5.36
C GLU A 218 12.11 -2.99 -6.63
N ARG A 219 11.77 -2.47 -7.81
CA ARG A 219 11.84 -3.24 -9.07
C ARG A 219 12.61 -2.54 -10.19
N ASN A 220 12.82 -1.22 -10.11
CA ASN A 220 13.34 -0.40 -11.22
C ASN A 220 14.64 0.35 -10.91
N THR A 221 15.40 -0.07 -9.90
CA THR A 221 16.60 0.66 -9.48
C THR A 221 17.70 0.65 -10.55
N SER A 222 17.80 1.75 -11.29
CA SER A 222 19.03 2.28 -11.87
C SER A 222 18.97 3.81 -11.83
N ASN A 223 19.82 4.44 -11.00
CA ASN A 223 20.15 5.88 -10.88
C ASN A 223 19.10 6.90 -11.37
N GLY A 224 18.47 7.64 -10.46
CA GLY A 224 17.75 8.86 -10.82
C GLY A 224 16.90 9.45 -9.70
N SER A 225 17.38 10.58 -9.17
CA SER A 225 16.80 11.54 -8.23
C SER A 225 16.01 11.06 -7.00
N LYS A 226 16.57 11.40 -5.83
CA LYS A 226 15.78 11.68 -4.64
C LYS A 226 14.94 12.93 -4.92
N GLU A 227 13.75 12.77 -5.48
CA GLU A 227 12.74 13.82 -5.32
C GLU A 227 12.31 13.78 -3.85
N THR A 228 12.74 14.81 -3.13
CA THR A 228 12.30 15.15 -1.79
C THR A 228 10.79 15.26 -1.81
N PHE A 229 10.13 14.58 -0.88
CA PHE A 229 8.75 14.90 -0.53
C PHE A 229 8.79 16.37 -0.12
N GLU A 230 8.23 17.26 -0.94
CA GLU A 230 8.00 18.63 -0.50
C GLU A 230 7.11 18.53 0.73
N THR A 231 7.71 18.72 1.90
CA THR A 231 6.97 19.21 3.05
C THR A 231 6.10 20.32 2.54
N MET A 232 4.79 20.21 2.78
CA MET A 232 3.77 21.18 2.41
C MET A 232 4.20 22.56 2.94
N GLN A 233 5.00 23.28 2.17
CA GLN A 233 5.35 24.65 2.44
C GLN A 233 4.22 25.45 1.84
N LEU A 234 3.51 26.17 2.70
CA LEU A 234 2.50 27.13 2.29
C LEU A 234 3.14 28.03 1.23
N SER A 235 2.60 28.01 0.02
CA SER A 235 3.03 28.86 -1.09
C SER A 235 3.19 30.29 -0.57
N SER A 236 4.38 30.87 -0.73
CA SER A 236 4.67 32.25 -0.36
C SER A 236 4.11 33.26 -1.37
N ASP A 237 3.30 32.80 -2.33
CA ASP A 237 2.59 33.65 -3.27
C ASP A 237 1.43 34.41 -2.56
N PRO A 238 1.40 35.75 -2.63
CA PRO A 238 0.33 36.56 -2.03
C PRO A 238 -1.09 36.17 -2.47
N LEU A 239 -1.25 35.66 -3.70
CA LEU A 239 -2.56 35.23 -4.22
C LEU A 239 -3.05 33.94 -3.55
N ASP A 240 -2.15 32.99 -3.31
CA ASP A 240 -2.49 31.73 -2.62
C ASP A 240 -2.80 31.99 -1.14
N GLN A 241 -2.04 32.87 -0.49
CA GLN A 241 -2.32 33.27 0.90
C GLN A 241 -3.70 33.92 1.04
N LEU A 242 -4.07 34.79 0.09
CA LEU A 242 -5.39 35.41 0.07
C LEU A 242 -6.50 34.36 -0.09
N TYR A 243 -6.31 33.38 -0.98
CA TYR A 243 -7.25 32.28 -1.17
C TYR A 243 -7.47 31.46 0.12
N TYR A 244 -6.40 31.08 0.81
CA TYR A 244 -6.50 30.34 2.07
C TYR A 244 -7.11 31.16 3.21
N ILE A 245 -6.83 32.47 3.28
CA ILE A 245 -7.47 33.40 4.24
C ILE A 245 -8.98 33.46 3.99
N CYS A 246 -9.40 33.58 2.73
CA CYS A 246 -10.82 33.57 2.36
C CYS A 246 -11.51 32.26 2.75
N LEU A 247 -10.87 31.11 2.51
CA LEU A 247 -11.39 29.80 2.92
C LEU A 247 -11.49 29.66 4.44
N ALA A 248 -10.49 30.12 5.19
CA ALA A 248 -10.52 30.10 6.65
C ALA A 248 -11.65 30.98 7.20
N GLY A 249 -11.84 32.17 6.63
CA GLY A 249 -12.96 33.06 6.99
C GLY A 249 -14.33 32.44 6.70
N LEU A 250 -14.48 31.78 5.55
CA LEU A 250 -15.71 31.05 5.20
C LEU A 250 -15.96 29.89 6.17
N GLY A 251 -14.92 29.12 6.52
CA GLY A 251 -15.01 28.03 7.49
C GLY A 251 -15.45 28.50 8.87
N ILE A 252 -14.85 29.58 9.38
CA ILE A 252 -15.23 30.21 10.66
C ILE A 252 -16.68 30.70 10.60
N TYR A 253 -17.11 31.31 9.49
CA TYR A 253 -18.48 31.78 9.31
C TYR A 253 -19.49 30.62 9.35
N ILE A 254 -19.20 29.52 8.65
CA ILE A 254 -20.04 28.32 8.65
C ILE A 254 -20.14 27.74 10.07
N ILE A 255 -19.01 27.59 10.77
CA ILE A 255 -18.98 27.07 12.16
C ILE A 255 -19.73 27.99 13.11
N SER A 256 -19.54 29.31 13.01
CA SER A 256 -20.26 30.31 13.81
C SER A 256 -21.77 30.23 13.58
N ARG A 257 -22.20 30.08 12.31
CA ARG A 257 -23.62 29.96 11.95
C ARG A 257 -24.24 28.62 12.36
N LEU A 258 -23.44 27.55 12.46
CA LEU A 258 -23.88 26.25 12.95
C LEU A 258 -23.96 26.21 14.49
N THR A 259 -23.07 26.93 15.19
CA THR A 259 -23.03 26.99 16.65
C THR A 259 -24.03 27.99 17.23
N ASN A 260 -24.36 29.07 16.50
CA ASN A 260 -25.36 30.07 16.88
C ASN A 260 -26.77 29.75 16.35
N ARG A 261 -27.14 28.47 16.30
CA ARG A 261 -28.51 28.02 16.10
C ARG A 261 -29.14 27.57 17.41
#